data_AF-A0A0F9DRE6-F1
#
_entry.id   AF-A0A0F9DRE6-F1
#
_cell.length_a   1.000
_cell.length_b   1.000
_cell.length_c   1.000
_cell.angle_alpha   90.00
_cell.angle_beta   90.00
_cell.angle_gamma   90.00
#
_symmetry.space_group_name_H-M   'P 1'
#
loop_
_entity.id
_entity.type
_entity.pdbx_description
1 polymer ?
#
loop_
_entity_poly.entity_id
_entity_poly.type
_entity_poly.pdbx_seq_one_letter_code
_entity_poly.pdbx_strand_id
1 'polypeptide(L)'
;MSIKFTESNPILDSALTYQFPEYCEEQGTDKVVAFGNQSNKCPIYVLQVPPCTVGCPAGNDIRSWLTIVQKTDLKKRSWEESYELAWREASKTTPFPAVCGRICPYPCETKCNRGKKEDGAVNINAFERWIGDYGIAHGLQHEKLTEEVMDKKVAVIGAGPAGLSCAFQLARRGYPVTVFEAFSRPGGMLRYGIPPYRLPRNILDAEIKAITRMGVEILCNTVIGKDKSLDDLKTEFDAIFIGIGAHEGIKLRIESEDVSNVISGVTFLNMINSGETVHVGDDVVVIGGGDSAIDAARVARRLGAKVTILYRRTRTEMPAIEQEIEEALAEDIDIQYLITPIDIRTEDGNAVAVECLRME
;
A
#
# COMPACT_ATOMS: atom_id res chain seq x y z
N MET A 1 32.26 66.77 -32.00
CA MET A 1 32.67 66.17 -30.72
C MET A 1 32.36 64.69 -30.81
N SER A 2 33.41 63.87 -30.71
CA SER A 2 33.35 62.42 -30.87
C SER A 2 32.67 61.78 -29.65
N ILE A 3 31.76 60.83 -29.86
CA ILE A 3 31.64 59.69 -28.95
C ILE A 3 32.09 58.49 -29.79
N LYS A 4 33.39 58.20 -29.70
CA LYS A 4 33.92 56.90 -30.09
C LYS A 4 33.19 55.88 -29.23
N PHE A 5 32.31 55.08 -29.83
CA PHE A 5 31.95 53.81 -29.25
C PHE A 5 33.26 53.02 -29.18
N THR A 6 33.75 52.81 -27.97
CA THR A 6 34.84 51.86 -27.71
C THR A 6 34.42 50.54 -28.34
N GLU A 7 35.23 50.02 -29.26
CA GLU A 7 35.09 48.65 -29.74
C GLU A 7 34.95 47.77 -28.50
N SER A 8 33.80 47.12 -28.38
CA SER A 8 33.49 46.28 -27.25
C SER A 8 34.53 45.16 -27.20
N ASN A 9 34.99 44.84 -25.99
CA ASN A 9 36.06 43.87 -25.81
C ASN A 9 35.57 42.53 -26.37
N PRO A 10 36.16 42.02 -27.47
CA PRO A 10 35.62 40.84 -28.15
C PRO A 10 35.71 39.57 -27.28
N ILE A 11 36.58 39.56 -26.26
CA ILE A 11 36.62 38.49 -25.25
C ILE A 11 35.43 38.61 -24.29
N LEU A 12 35.08 39.82 -23.87
CA LEU A 12 33.97 40.06 -22.96
C LEU A 12 32.61 39.81 -23.65
N ASP A 13 32.47 40.23 -24.91
CA ASP A 13 31.27 39.98 -25.71
C ASP A 13 31.08 38.48 -25.98
N SER A 14 32.16 37.77 -26.29
CA SER A 14 32.15 36.31 -26.44
C SER A 14 31.70 35.64 -25.15
N ALA A 15 32.26 36.03 -24.00
CA ALA A 15 31.88 35.44 -22.71
C ALA A 15 30.43 35.73 -22.29
N LEU A 16 29.92 36.95 -22.57
CA LEU A 16 28.57 37.37 -22.20
C LEU A 16 27.48 36.85 -23.14
N THR A 17 27.84 36.47 -24.38
CA THR A 17 26.91 35.90 -25.36
C THR A 17 27.08 34.40 -25.57
N TYR A 18 28.05 33.78 -24.90
CA TYR A 18 28.26 32.33 -24.95
C TYR A 18 27.09 31.59 -24.31
N GLN A 19 26.28 30.95 -25.14
CA GLN A 19 25.32 29.97 -24.67
C GLN A 19 26.05 28.65 -24.43
N PHE A 20 26.09 28.21 -23.16
CA PHE A 20 26.53 26.86 -22.86
C PHE A 20 25.64 25.87 -23.60
N PRO A 21 26.22 24.84 -24.25
CA PRO A 21 25.41 23.77 -24.82
C PRO A 21 24.57 23.14 -23.72
N GLU A 22 23.37 22.71 -24.08
CA GLU A 22 22.50 21.99 -23.16
C GLU A 22 23.24 20.78 -22.60
N TYR A 23 23.11 20.54 -21.29
CA TYR A 23 23.76 19.42 -20.62
C TYR A 23 23.45 18.11 -21.37
N CYS A 24 24.48 17.49 -21.92
CA CYS A 24 24.41 16.20 -22.61
C CYS A 24 25.52 15.31 -22.05
N GLU A 25 25.17 14.10 -21.62
CA GLU A 25 26.10 13.15 -21.01
C GLU A 25 27.21 12.66 -21.98
N GLU A 26 27.20 13.00 -23.27
CA GLU A 26 27.85 12.15 -24.27
C GLU A 26 29.15 12.65 -24.92
N GLN A 27 29.72 13.82 -24.58
CA GLN A 27 30.82 14.37 -25.40
C GLN A 27 32.06 14.78 -24.59
N GLY A 28 32.98 13.82 -24.35
CA GLY A 28 34.34 14.08 -23.87
C GLY A 28 35.21 12.82 -23.80
N THR A 29 36.48 12.93 -24.22
CA THR A 29 37.51 11.85 -24.17
C THR A 29 37.78 11.32 -22.76
N ASP A 30 37.38 12.05 -21.72
CA ASP A 30 37.50 11.64 -20.31
C ASP A 30 36.46 10.57 -19.88
N LYS A 31 35.57 10.16 -20.79
CA LYS A 31 34.61 9.06 -20.58
C LYS A 31 35.08 7.69 -21.07
N VAL A 32 36.19 7.57 -21.82
CA VAL A 32 36.66 6.25 -22.25
C VAL A 32 37.27 5.53 -21.05
N VAL A 33 36.41 4.85 -20.28
CA VAL A 33 36.83 4.03 -19.13
C VAL A 33 37.63 2.84 -19.61
N ALA A 34 37.46 2.35 -20.84
CA ALA A 34 38.27 1.28 -21.40
C ALA A 34 38.61 1.53 -22.88
N PHE A 35 39.89 1.49 -23.23
CA PHE A 35 40.40 1.37 -24.60
C PHE A 35 40.77 -0.09 -24.84
N GLY A 36 39.93 -0.83 -25.57
CA GLY A 36 40.13 -2.27 -25.80
C GLY A 36 40.12 -3.04 -24.48
N ASN A 37 41.26 -3.64 -24.10
CA ASN A 37 41.45 -4.38 -22.84
C ASN A 37 42.15 -3.58 -21.73
N GLN A 38 42.34 -2.26 -21.90
CA GLN A 38 43.03 -1.41 -20.93
C GLN A 38 42.11 -0.30 -20.40
N SER A 39 42.16 -0.05 -19.08
CA SER A 39 41.43 1.02 -18.40
C SER A 39 42.40 1.83 -17.53
N ASN A 40 42.32 3.15 -17.59
CA ASN A 40 43.02 4.06 -16.68
C ASN A 40 42.31 4.22 -15.32
N LYS A 41 41.13 3.61 -15.15
CA LYS A 41 40.36 3.61 -13.90
C LYS A 41 40.34 2.18 -13.34
N CYS A 42 40.67 2.05 -12.06
CA CYS A 42 40.41 0.80 -11.36
C CYS A 42 38.89 0.63 -11.21
N PRO A 43 38.28 -0.50 -11.62
CA PRO A 43 36.86 -0.72 -11.40
C PRO A 43 36.57 -0.69 -9.90
N ILE A 44 35.74 0.26 -9.47
CA ILE A 44 35.22 0.31 -8.11
C ILE A 44 33.89 -0.44 -8.09
N TYR A 45 33.77 -1.41 -7.20
CA TYR A 45 32.51 -2.11 -7.00
C TYR A 45 31.54 -1.20 -6.26
N VAL A 46 30.53 -0.68 -6.95
CA VAL A 46 29.45 0.07 -6.32
C VAL A 46 28.28 -0.87 -6.09
N LEU A 47 27.98 -1.15 -4.82
CA LEU A 47 26.80 -1.93 -4.47
C LEU A 47 25.55 -1.10 -4.73
N GLN A 48 24.82 -1.45 -5.78
CA GLN A 48 23.52 -0.85 -6.10
C GLN A 48 22.39 -1.68 -5.48
N VAL A 49 21.40 -0.99 -4.91
CA VAL A 49 20.19 -1.64 -4.39
C VAL A 49 19.32 -2.11 -5.57
N PRO A 50 18.82 -3.36 -5.57
CA PRO A 50 17.92 -3.83 -6.62
C PRO A 50 16.69 -2.93 -6.74
N PRO A 51 16.23 -2.59 -7.96
CA PRO A 51 15.16 -1.61 -8.15
C PRO A 51 13.81 -2.12 -7.62
N CYS A 52 13.61 -3.43 -7.55
CA CYS A 52 12.44 -4.02 -6.89
C CYS A 52 12.42 -3.72 -5.38
N THR A 53 13.58 -3.78 -4.70
CA THR A 53 13.72 -3.40 -3.29
C THR A 53 13.52 -1.89 -3.10
N VAL A 54 14.10 -1.05 -3.97
CA VAL A 54 13.86 0.40 -3.95
C VAL A 54 12.38 0.73 -4.15
N GLY A 55 11.70 -0.01 -5.03
CA GLY A 55 10.28 0.14 -5.30
C GLY A 55 9.36 -0.40 -4.20
N CYS A 56 9.88 -1.11 -3.18
CA CYS A 56 9.08 -1.68 -2.12
C CYS A 56 9.03 -0.75 -0.90
N PRO A 57 7.86 -0.20 -0.53
CA PRO A 57 7.72 0.67 0.64
C PRO A 57 8.07 -0.01 1.96
N ALA A 58 7.90 -1.33 2.04
CA ALA A 58 8.27 -2.12 3.22
C ALA A 58 9.79 -2.37 3.32
N GLY A 59 10.56 -2.03 2.28
CA GLY A 59 12.01 -2.26 2.23
C GLY A 59 12.38 -3.75 2.11
N ASN A 60 11.49 -4.59 1.58
CA ASN A 60 11.75 -6.03 1.42
C ASN A 60 13.01 -6.28 0.57
N ASP A 61 13.86 -7.22 1.00
CA ASP A 61 14.97 -7.70 0.18
C ASP A 61 14.46 -8.68 -0.88
N ILE A 62 13.86 -8.11 -1.92
CA ILE A 62 13.19 -8.87 -2.97
C ILE A 62 14.18 -9.69 -3.81
N ARG A 63 15.46 -9.33 -3.80
CA ARG A 63 16.46 -10.16 -4.48
C ARG A 63 16.80 -11.38 -3.63
N SER A 64 16.91 -11.21 -2.32
CA SER A 64 17.31 -12.27 -1.39
C SER A 64 16.33 -13.44 -1.37
N TRP A 65 15.06 -13.23 -1.03
CA TRP A 65 14.04 -14.30 -1.00
C TRP A 65 13.93 -15.11 -2.32
N LEU A 66 13.97 -14.47 -3.50
CA LEU A 66 13.96 -15.15 -4.80
C LEU A 66 15.27 -15.93 -5.04
N THR A 67 16.42 -15.35 -4.67
CA THR A 67 17.72 -16.01 -4.83
C THR A 67 17.85 -17.21 -3.90
N ILE A 68 17.32 -17.13 -2.68
CA ILE A 68 17.28 -18.23 -1.71
C ILE A 68 16.61 -19.44 -2.36
N VAL A 69 15.44 -19.26 -2.99
CA VAL A 69 14.73 -20.34 -3.68
C VAL A 69 15.42 -20.77 -4.99
N GLN A 70 15.91 -19.82 -5.79
CA GLN A 70 16.59 -20.13 -7.05
C GLN A 70 17.86 -20.97 -6.85
N LYS A 71 18.57 -20.75 -5.73
CA LYS A 71 19.85 -21.41 -5.43
C LYS A 71 19.69 -22.65 -4.55
N THR A 72 18.49 -23.24 -4.47
CA THR A 72 18.23 -24.44 -3.64
C THR A 72 19.20 -25.57 -3.97
N ASP A 73 19.21 -26.05 -5.21
CA ASP A 73 20.07 -27.16 -5.66
C ASP A 73 21.57 -26.83 -5.55
N LEU A 74 21.96 -25.63 -5.98
CA LEU A 74 23.36 -25.19 -5.95
C LEU A 74 23.92 -25.16 -4.52
N LYS A 75 23.08 -24.82 -3.55
CA LYS A 75 23.44 -24.77 -2.13
C LYS A 75 23.19 -26.09 -1.41
N LYS A 76 22.75 -27.15 -2.12
CA LYS A 76 22.43 -28.47 -1.56
C LYS A 76 21.43 -28.42 -0.40
N ARG A 77 20.46 -27.50 -0.47
CA ARG A 77 19.36 -27.37 0.51
C ARG A 77 18.16 -28.18 0.05
N SER A 78 17.31 -28.60 0.98
CA SER A 78 15.97 -29.04 0.60
C SER A 78 15.14 -27.84 0.13
N TRP A 79 14.05 -28.12 -0.59
CA TRP A 79 13.11 -27.08 -1.00
C TRP A 79 12.44 -26.45 0.21
N GLU A 80 12.04 -27.26 1.19
CA GLU A 80 11.43 -26.81 2.45
C GLU A 80 12.35 -25.85 3.21
N GLU A 81 13.63 -26.19 3.35
CA GLU A 81 14.62 -25.31 3.99
C GLU A 81 14.72 -23.96 3.26
N SER A 82 14.72 -23.99 1.92
CA SER A 82 14.81 -22.77 1.12
C SER A 82 13.54 -21.93 1.21
N TYR A 83 12.37 -22.54 1.36
CA TYR A 83 11.10 -21.85 1.55
C TYR A 83 11.02 -21.22 2.93
N GLU A 84 11.41 -21.93 3.99
CA GLU A 84 11.50 -21.36 5.33
C GLU A 84 12.45 -20.16 5.38
N LEU A 85 13.63 -20.27 4.75
CA LEU A 85 14.59 -19.17 4.68
C LEU A 85 14.02 -17.97 3.90
N ALA A 86 13.32 -18.21 2.79
CA ALA A 86 12.71 -17.13 2.00
C ALA A 86 11.58 -16.43 2.77
N TRP A 87 10.75 -17.18 3.49
CA TRP A 87 9.72 -16.62 4.36
C TRP A 87 10.33 -15.81 5.52
N ARG A 88 11.38 -16.34 6.18
CA ARG A 88 12.09 -15.63 7.24
C ARG A 88 12.68 -14.32 6.74
N GLU A 89 13.24 -14.32 5.53
CA GLU A 89 13.76 -13.10 4.90
C GLU A 89 12.66 -12.06 4.68
N ALA A 90 11.52 -12.44 4.10
CA ALA A 90 10.37 -11.56 3.90
C ALA A 90 9.82 -11.03 5.23
N SER A 91 9.77 -11.90 6.24
CA SER A 91 9.26 -11.60 7.57
C SER A 91 10.14 -10.59 8.35
N LYS A 92 11.36 -10.29 7.92
CA LYS A 92 12.22 -9.31 8.62
C LYS A 92 11.64 -7.91 8.58
N THR A 93 10.95 -7.55 7.51
CA THR A 93 10.48 -6.20 7.23
C THR A 93 8.98 -6.06 7.45
N THR A 94 8.20 -7.09 7.11
CA THR A 94 6.74 -7.10 7.26
C THR A 94 6.24 -8.31 8.06
N PRO A 95 5.28 -8.16 8.99
CA PRO A 95 4.59 -9.30 9.60
C PRO A 95 3.47 -9.87 8.73
N PHE A 96 3.26 -9.31 7.54
CA PHE A 96 2.10 -9.57 6.68
C PHE A 96 2.44 -10.06 5.27
N PRO A 97 3.39 -10.98 5.04
CA PRO A 97 3.71 -11.44 3.69
C PRO A 97 2.48 -12.01 2.94
N ALA A 98 1.61 -12.77 3.59
CA ALA A 98 0.43 -13.36 2.94
C ALA A 98 -0.65 -12.32 2.61
N VAL A 99 -0.86 -11.34 3.49
CA VAL A 99 -1.75 -10.19 3.22
C VAL A 99 -1.17 -9.31 2.11
N CYS A 100 0.10 -8.90 2.19
CA CYS A 100 0.75 -8.05 1.19
C CYS A 100 0.74 -8.70 -0.21
N GLY A 101 0.99 -10.00 -0.30
CA GLY A 101 0.88 -10.75 -1.56
C GLY A 101 -0.53 -10.79 -2.17
N ARG A 102 -1.58 -10.37 -1.44
CA ARG A 102 -2.95 -10.31 -1.95
C ARG A 102 -3.41 -8.90 -2.33
N ILE A 103 -3.05 -7.90 -1.53
CA ILE A 103 -3.65 -6.56 -1.62
C ILE A 103 -2.65 -5.45 -2.00
N CYS A 104 -1.35 -5.75 -2.05
CA CYS A 104 -0.34 -4.75 -2.43
C CYS A 104 -0.49 -4.39 -3.92
N PRO A 105 -0.41 -3.10 -4.30
CA PRO A 105 -0.38 -2.69 -5.72
C PRO A 105 0.98 -2.97 -6.40
N TYR A 106 1.83 -3.79 -5.78
CA TYR A 106 3.11 -4.29 -6.31
C TYR A 106 4.00 -3.27 -7.04
N PRO A 107 4.29 -2.09 -6.44
CA PRO A 107 5.15 -1.07 -7.07
C PRO A 107 6.58 -1.56 -7.36
N CYS A 108 7.01 -2.62 -6.67
CA CYS A 108 8.26 -3.32 -6.93
C CYS A 108 8.34 -3.94 -8.34
N GLU A 109 7.21 -4.35 -8.92
CA GLU A 109 7.14 -4.91 -10.27
C GLU A 109 7.23 -3.82 -11.34
N THR A 110 6.60 -2.66 -11.11
CA THR A 110 6.71 -1.49 -12.00
C THR A 110 8.16 -1.00 -12.15
N LYS A 111 8.98 -1.18 -11.12
CA LYS A 111 10.41 -0.83 -11.13
C LYS A 111 11.32 -1.98 -11.59
N CYS A 112 10.77 -3.16 -11.88
CA CYS A 112 11.58 -4.33 -12.21
C CYS A 112 12.39 -4.12 -13.50
N ASN A 113 13.70 -4.42 -13.47
CA ASN A 113 14.56 -4.36 -14.66
C ASN A 113 14.07 -5.24 -15.82
N ARG A 114 13.25 -6.27 -15.53
CA ARG A 114 12.64 -7.12 -16.55
C ARG A 114 11.38 -6.53 -17.18
N GLY A 115 10.76 -5.50 -16.61
CA GLY A 115 9.48 -4.98 -17.07
C GLY A 115 9.47 -4.51 -18.54
N LYS A 116 10.64 -4.22 -19.12
CA LYS A 116 10.80 -3.87 -20.55
C LYS A 116 11.12 -5.06 -21.46
N LYS A 117 11.19 -6.28 -20.93
CA LYS A 117 11.42 -7.51 -21.71
C LYS A 117 10.09 -8.09 -22.17
N GLU A 118 10.14 -8.94 -23.20
CA GLU A 118 8.95 -9.57 -23.79
C GLU A 118 8.15 -10.40 -22.78
N ASP A 119 8.79 -10.98 -21.77
CA ASP A 119 8.16 -11.77 -20.72
C ASP A 119 7.77 -10.96 -19.47
N GLY A 120 7.92 -9.63 -19.51
CA GLY A 120 7.47 -8.72 -18.47
C GLY A 120 8.26 -8.76 -17.16
N ALA A 121 7.70 -8.10 -16.14
CA ALA A 121 8.27 -8.06 -14.80
C ALA A 121 8.26 -9.46 -14.15
N VAL A 122 9.15 -9.67 -13.18
CA VAL A 122 9.03 -10.84 -12.29
C VAL A 122 7.73 -10.70 -11.51
N ASN A 123 6.93 -11.76 -11.46
CA ASN A 123 5.71 -11.81 -10.66
C ASN A 123 6.06 -11.98 -9.17
N ILE A 124 6.48 -10.86 -8.57
CA ILE A 124 6.93 -10.73 -7.19
C ILE A 124 5.73 -10.88 -6.26
N ASN A 125 4.56 -10.33 -6.62
CA ASN A 125 3.35 -10.39 -5.84
C ASN A 125 2.86 -11.83 -5.66
N ALA A 126 2.80 -12.63 -6.73
CA ALA A 126 2.40 -14.03 -6.62
C ALA A 126 3.40 -14.85 -5.79
N PHE A 127 4.70 -14.55 -5.89
CA PHE A 127 5.71 -15.18 -5.04
C PHE A 127 5.54 -14.80 -3.57
N GLU A 128 5.29 -13.52 -3.26
CA GLU A 128 5.03 -13.02 -1.91
C GLU A 128 3.79 -13.68 -1.29
N ARG A 129 2.72 -13.81 -2.09
CA ARG A 129 1.50 -14.52 -1.69
C ARG A 129 1.79 -15.98 -1.37
N TRP A 130 2.47 -16.67 -2.28
CA TRP A 130 2.77 -18.08 -2.14
C TRP A 130 3.66 -18.35 -0.94
N ILE A 131 4.71 -17.55 -0.72
CA ILE A 131 5.62 -17.75 0.41
C ILE A 131 4.95 -17.40 1.75
N GLY A 132 4.09 -16.38 1.77
CA GLY A 132 3.24 -16.07 2.92
C GLY A 132 2.28 -17.22 3.25
N ASP A 133 1.61 -17.78 2.24
CA ASP A 133 0.71 -18.93 2.39
C ASP A 133 1.46 -20.18 2.87
N TYR A 134 2.68 -20.42 2.35
CA TYR A 134 3.56 -21.48 2.82
C TYR A 134 3.86 -21.31 4.32
N GLY A 135 4.20 -20.09 4.75
CA GLY A 135 4.47 -19.77 6.15
C GLY A 135 3.28 -20.03 7.08
N ILE A 136 2.07 -19.69 6.63
CA ILE A 136 0.83 -20.00 7.37
C ILE A 136 0.63 -21.52 7.45
N ALA A 137 0.72 -22.23 6.32
CA ALA A 137 0.45 -23.66 6.23
C ALA A 137 1.41 -24.51 7.07
N HIS A 138 2.67 -24.09 7.19
CA HIS A 138 3.71 -24.79 7.96
C HIS A 138 3.86 -24.25 9.39
N GLY A 139 3.03 -23.30 9.80
CA GLY A 139 3.08 -22.73 11.15
C GLY A 139 4.41 -22.04 11.46
N LEU A 140 5.04 -21.41 10.46
CA LEU A 140 6.31 -20.71 10.65
C LEU A 140 6.14 -19.55 11.63
N GLN A 141 7.22 -19.30 12.39
CA GLN A 141 7.21 -18.35 13.49
C GLN A 141 8.19 -17.22 13.20
N HIS A 142 7.76 -16.01 13.54
CA HIS A 142 8.62 -14.84 13.42
C HIS A 142 9.81 -14.95 14.38
N GLU A 143 10.95 -14.40 13.96
CA GLU A 143 12.18 -14.41 14.74
C GLU A 143 12.26 -13.20 15.67
N LYS A 144 12.49 -13.45 16.95
CA LYS A 144 12.93 -12.44 17.92
C LYS A 144 14.40 -12.11 17.66
N LEU A 145 14.75 -10.83 17.73
CA LEU A 145 16.12 -10.34 17.62
C LEU A 145 16.87 -10.43 18.96
N THR A 146 16.13 -10.60 20.05
CA THR A 146 16.66 -10.77 21.40
C THR A 146 15.67 -11.57 22.25
N GLU A 147 16.19 -12.37 23.17
CA GLU A 147 15.41 -13.04 24.22
C GLU A 147 15.27 -12.17 25.49
N GLU A 148 16.01 -11.07 25.56
CA GLU A 148 15.88 -10.11 26.66
C GLU A 148 14.52 -9.42 26.61
N VAL A 149 13.88 -9.33 27.77
CA VAL A 149 12.66 -8.51 27.94
C VAL A 149 13.11 -7.13 28.41
N MET A 150 12.84 -6.12 27.59
CA MET A 150 13.16 -4.73 27.92
C MET A 150 12.29 -4.26 29.08
N ASP A 151 12.82 -3.34 29.89
CA ASP A 151 12.12 -2.77 31.06
C ASP A 151 11.04 -1.74 30.67
N LYS A 152 11.14 -1.18 29.46
CA LYS A 152 10.23 -0.16 28.92
C LYS A 152 9.01 -0.77 28.23
N LYS A 153 7.82 -0.26 28.53
CA LYS A 153 6.55 -0.72 27.96
C LYS A 153 6.01 0.26 26.93
N VAL A 154 5.41 -0.25 25.85
CA VAL A 154 4.87 0.57 24.77
C VAL A 154 3.38 0.32 24.56
N ALA A 155 2.59 1.38 24.52
CA ALA A 155 1.20 1.34 24.08
C ALA A 155 1.10 1.65 22.59
N VAL A 156 0.28 0.88 21.87
CA VAL A 156 -0.05 1.11 20.46
C VAL A 156 -1.55 1.34 20.36
N ILE A 157 -1.98 2.48 19.82
CA ILE A 157 -3.39 2.82 19.65
C ILE A 157 -3.79 2.54 18.20
N GLY A 158 -4.69 1.58 18.01
CA GLY A 158 -5.17 1.06 16.73
C GLY A 158 -4.47 -0.21 16.30
N ALA A 159 -5.22 -1.29 16.08
CA ALA A 159 -4.72 -2.57 15.57
C ALA A 159 -4.87 -2.67 14.05
N GLY A 160 -4.63 -1.59 13.31
CA GLY A 160 -4.48 -1.60 11.85
C GLY A 160 -3.07 -2.02 11.41
N PRO A 161 -2.78 -2.01 10.09
CA PRO A 161 -1.46 -2.37 9.55
C PRO A 161 -0.29 -1.66 10.23
N ALA A 162 -0.42 -0.34 10.45
CA ALA A 162 0.62 0.48 11.06
C ALA A 162 0.88 0.08 12.52
N GLY A 163 -0.18 -0.03 13.33
CA GLY A 163 -0.06 -0.41 14.74
C GLY A 163 0.46 -1.84 14.91
N LEU A 164 -0.06 -2.79 14.14
CA LEU A 164 0.38 -4.19 14.19
C LEU A 164 1.82 -4.36 13.72
N SER A 165 2.25 -3.62 12.69
CA SER A 165 3.65 -3.62 12.24
C SER A 165 4.59 -2.99 13.28
N CYS A 166 4.17 -1.88 13.90
CA CYS A 166 4.90 -1.25 15.00
C CYS A 166 5.07 -2.22 16.18
N ALA A 167 3.97 -2.82 16.64
CA ALA A 167 3.96 -3.78 17.73
C ALA A 167 4.84 -5.01 17.43
N PHE A 168 4.76 -5.52 16.20
CA PHE A 168 5.62 -6.61 15.72
C PHE A 168 7.11 -6.25 15.81
N GLN A 169 7.51 -5.09 15.28
CA GLN A 169 8.92 -4.70 15.27
C GLN A 169 9.47 -4.42 16.68
N LEU A 170 8.64 -3.90 17.58
CA LEU A 170 8.99 -3.69 18.99
C LEU A 170 9.09 -5.01 19.76
N ALA A 171 8.13 -5.92 19.59
CA ALA A 171 8.16 -7.24 20.22
C ALA A 171 9.37 -8.07 19.75
N ARG A 172 9.75 -7.98 18.48
CA ARG A 172 11.01 -8.57 17.98
C ARG A 172 12.24 -8.06 18.71
N ARG A 173 12.21 -6.85 19.25
CA ARG A 173 13.32 -6.23 19.99
C ARG A 173 13.18 -6.37 21.51
N GLY A 174 12.26 -7.21 21.98
CA GLY A 174 12.10 -7.54 23.40
C GLY A 174 11.22 -6.57 24.19
N TYR A 175 10.63 -5.54 23.57
CA TYR A 175 9.75 -4.61 24.26
C TYR A 175 8.36 -5.23 24.53
N PRO A 176 7.83 -5.17 25.76
CA PRO A 176 6.42 -5.44 26.03
C PRO A 176 5.52 -4.42 25.33
N VAL A 177 4.56 -4.91 24.53
CA VAL A 177 3.63 -4.07 23.76
C VAL A 177 2.18 -4.46 24.04
N THR A 178 1.37 -3.46 24.36
CA THR A 178 -0.09 -3.59 24.44
C THR A 178 -0.74 -2.74 23.35
N VAL A 179 -1.54 -3.36 22.50
CA VAL A 179 -2.30 -2.72 21.42
C VAL A 179 -3.74 -2.50 21.88
N PHE A 180 -4.25 -1.27 21.78
CA PHE A 180 -5.64 -0.91 22.07
C PHE A 180 -6.41 -0.75 20.76
N GLU A 181 -7.49 -1.51 20.58
CA GLU A 181 -8.31 -1.52 19.37
C GLU A 181 -9.75 -1.15 19.71
N ALA A 182 -10.30 -0.21 18.95
CA ALA A 182 -11.66 0.29 19.14
C ALA A 182 -12.72 -0.76 18.77
N PHE A 183 -12.48 -1.54 17.71
CA PHE A 183 -13.41 -2.55 17.24
C PHE A 183 -13.27 -3.89 17.97
N SER A 184 -14.19 -4.82 17.68
CA SER A 184 -14.27 -6.13 18.33
C SER A 184 -13.15 -7.10 17.93
N ARG A 185 -12.49 -6.85 16.79
CA ARG A 185 -11.37 -7.65 16.28
C ARG A 185 -10.27 -6.77 15.67
N PRO A 186 -8.99 -7.17 15.79
CA PRO A 186 -7.87 -6.43 15.20
C PRO A 186 -7.78 -6.59 13.68
N GLY A 187 -7.11 -5.67 13.01
CA GLY A 187 -6.85 -5.69 11.57
C GLY A 187 -7.11 -4.34 10.90
N GLY A 188 -7.82 -3.42 11.56
CA GLY A 188 -8.17 -2.10 11.01
C GLY A 188 -8.78 -2.21 9.61
N MET A 189 -8.31 -1.38 8.67
CA MET A 189 -8.82 -1.39 7.28
C MET A 189 -8.63 -2.72 6.54
N LEU A 190 -7.66 -3.57 6.93
CA LEU A 190 -7.55 -4.92 6.35
C LEU A 190 -8.77 -5.77 6.64
N ARG A 191 -9.38 -5.58 7.82
CA ARG A 191 -10.59 -6.30 8.23
C ARG A 191 -11.85 -5.57 7.83
N TYR A 192 -11.94 -4.29 8.13
CA TYR A 192 -13.18 -3.52 8.05
C TYR A 192 -13.33 -2.75 6.73
N GLY A 193 -12.25 -2.53 5.99
CA GLY A 193 -12.30 -1.89 4.67
C GLY A 193 -12.30 -2.89 3.53
N ILE A 194 -11.38 -3.86 3.55
CA ILE A 194 -11.15 -4.78 2.42
C ILE A 194 -12.13 -5.97 2.48
N PRO A 195 -12.90 -6.23 1.41
CA PRO A 195 -13.82 -7.37 1.37
C PRO A 195 -13.13 -8.74 1.45
N PRO A 196 -13.81 -9.79 1.99
CA PRO A 196 -13.23 -11.12 2.15
C PRO A 196 -12.80 -11.81 0.84
N TYR A 197 -13.38 -11.43 -0.31
CA TYR A 197 -13.00 -12.01 -1.60
C TYR A 197 -11.60 -11.59 -2.03
N ARG A 198 -11.12 -10.41 -1.61
CA ARG A 198 -9.73 -9.94 -1.83
C ARG A 198 -8.82 -10.42 -0.71
N LEU A 199 -9.27 -10.25 0.54
CA LEU A 199 -8.50 -10.62 1.72
C LEU A 199 -9.29 -11.58 2.63
N PRO A 200 -9.11 -12.89 2.45
CA PRO A 200 -9.76 -13.90 3.28
C PRO A 200 -9.45 -13.72 4.77
N ARG A 201 -10.48 -13.81 5.61
CA ARG A 201 -10.36 -13.53 7.06
C ARG A 201 -9.41 -14.49 7.77
N ASN A 202 -9.38 -15.76 7.36
CA ASN A 202 -8.47 -16.76 7.91
C ASN A 202 -6.99 -16.44 7.67
N ILE A 203 -6.66 -15.80 6.54
CA ILE A 203 -5.29 -15.37 6.23
C ILE A 203 -4.88 -14.22 7.15
N LEU A 204 -5.73 -13.20 7.26
CA LEU A 204 -5.50 -12.08 8.16
C LEU A 204 -5.39 -12.54 9.63
N ASP A 205 -6.30 -13.40 10.07
CA ASP A 205 -6.31 -13.94 11.44
C ASP A 205 -5.05 -14.75 11.74
N ALA A 206 -4.53 -15.51 10.77
CA ALA A 206 -3.31 -16.30 10.94
C ALA A 206 -2.07 -15.42 11.16
N GLU A 207 -1.91 -14.34 10.39
CA GLU A 207 -0.78 -13.41 10.52
C GLU A 207 -0.88 -12.56 11.78
N ILE A 208 -2.09 -12.08 12.14
CA ILE A 208 -2.29 -11.41 13.43
C ILE A 208 -1.95 -12.34 14.59
N LYS A 209 -2.38 -13.62 14.51
CA LYS A 209 -2.02 -14.61 15.52
C LYS A 209 -0.51 -14.81 15.60
N ALA A 210 0.21 -14.75 14.49
CA ALA A 210 1.68 -14.81 14.47
C ALA A 210 2.32 -13.64 15.22
N ILE A 211 1.75 -12.44 15.11
CA ILE A 211 2.17 -11.27 15.90
C ILE A 211 1.91 -11.50 17.40
N THR A 212 0.73 -11.98 17.79
CA THR A 212 0.43 -12.24 19.22
C THR A 212 1.34 -13.30 19.86
N ARG A 213 1.81 -14.29 19.09
CA ARG A 213 2.77 -15.31 19.57
C ARG A 213 4.14 -14.73 19.92
N MET A 214 4.45 -13.51 19.45
CA MET A 214 5.65 -12.78 19.85
C MET A 214 5.54 -12.15 21.25
N GLY A 215 4.37 -12.23 21.89
CA GLY A 215 4.09 -11.61 23.19
C GLY A 215 3.36 -10.28 23.10
N VAL A 216 2.87 -9.89 21.92
CA VAL A 216 2.03 -8.69 21.75
C VAL A 216 0.64 -8.96 22.32
N GLU A 217 0.21 -8.14 23.27
CA GLU A 217 -1.15 -8.15 23.80
C GLU A 217 -2.05 -7.24 22.96
N ILE A 218 -3.27 -7.68 22.65
CA ILE A 218 -4.25 -6.88 21.90
C ILE A 218 -5.56 -6.82 22.69
N LEU A 219 -5.92 -5.62 23.12
CA LEU A 219 -7.14 -5.30 23.85
C LEU A 219 -8.14 -4.67 22.90
N CYS A 220 -9.13 -5.45 22.48
CA CYS A 220 -10.22 -5.01 21.61
C CYS A 220 -11.35 -4.33 22.40
N ASN A 221 -12.28 -3.68 21.69
CA ASN A 221 -13.39 -2.91 22.28
C ASN A 221 -12.91 -1.85 23.29
N THR A 222 -11.77 -1.21 23.02
CA THR A 222 -11.21 -0.15 23.87
C THR A 222 -10.94 1.09 23.03
N VAL A 223 -11.76 2.12 23.20
CA VAL A 223 -11.65 3.40 22.51
C VAL A 223 -10.87 4.38 23.37
N ILE A 224 -9.64 4.67 22.97
CA ILE A 224 -8.86 5.73 23.63
C ILE A 224 -9.49 7.10 23.33
N GLY A 225 -9.70 7.88 24.39
CA GLY A 225 -10.49 9.11 24.40
C GLY A 225 -11.93 8.93 24.91
N LYS A 226 -12.41 7.68 25.07
CA LYS A 226 -13.71 7.38 25.71
C LYS A 226 -13.57 6.44 26.90
N ASP A 227 -12.95 5.28 26.70
CA ASP A 227 -12.82 4.22 27.73
C ASP A 227 -11.55 4.39 28.57
N LYS A 228 -10.47 4.91 27.97
CA LYS A 228 -9.23 5.34 28.63
C LYS A 228 -8.76 6.67 28.04
N SER A 229 -8.18 7.55 28.84
CA SER A 229 -7.61 8.80 28.34
C SER A 229 -6.18 8.59 27.81
N LEU A 230 -5.70 9.53 27.00
CA LEU A 230 -4.30 9.52 26.57
C LEU A 230 -3.35 9.78 27.76
N ASP A 231 -3.80 10.52 28.78
CA ASP A 231 -2.98 10.79 29.96
C ASP A 231 -2.83 9.56 30.85
N ASP A 232 -3.87 8.72 30.98
CA ASP A 232 -3.77 7.41 31.64
C ASP A 232 -2.67 6.57 30.98
N LEU A 233 -2.68 6.49 29.64
CA LEU A 233 -1.65 5.77 28.89
C LEU A 233 -0.24 6.33 29.12
N LYS A 234 -0.07 7.65 29.25
CA LYS A 234 1.25 8.26 29.55
C LYS A 234 1.75 7.91 30.95
N THR A 235 0.86 7.59 31.89
CA THR A 235 1.26 7.14 33.23
C THR A 235 1.59 5.64 33.26
N GLU A 236 0.94 4.84 32.42
CA GLU A 236 1.08 3.38 32.39
C GLU A 236 2.23 2.89 31.47
N PHE A 237 2.59 3.66 30.44
CA PHE A 237 3.54 3.27 29.39
C PHE A 237 4.62 4.31 29.17
N ASP A 238 5.83 3.85 28.81
CA ASP A 238 6.98 4.72 28.54
C ASP A 238 6.92 5.39 27.15
N ALA A 239 6.19 4.77 26.21
CA ALA A 239 5.98 5.31 24.87
C ALA A 239 4.60 4.95 24.33
N ILE A 240 4.07 5.82 23.46
CA ILE A 240 2.77 5.64 22.81
C ILE A 240 2.94 5.83 21.30
N PHE A 241 2.49 4.86 20.52
CA PHE A 241 2.35 4.97 19.07
C PHE A 241 0.87 5.11 18.69
N ILE A 242 0.53 6.10 17.87
CA ILE A 242 -0.85 6.34 17.44
C ILE A 242 -0.99 5.95 15.97
N GLY A 243 -1.72 4.87 15.71
CA GLY A 243 -1.96 4.27 14.40
C GLY A 243 -3.44 4.03 14.12
N ILE A 244 -4.31 4.96 14.52
CA ILE A 244 -5.77 4.83 14.41
C ILE A 244 -6.28 4.87 12.97
N GLY A 245 -5.54 5.47 12.03
CA GLY A 245 -5.97 5.58 10.63
C GLY A 245 -7.12 6.58 10.41
N ALA A 246 -7.75 6.51 9.23
CA ALA A 246 -8.81 7.42 8.80
C ALA A 246 -10.12 6.64 8.59
N HIS A 247 -11.09 6.85 9.47
CA HIS A 247 -12.35 6.09 9.49
C HIS A 247 -13.54 6.83 8.87
N GLU A 248 -13.41 8.14 8.62
CA GLU A 248 -14.49 8.96 8.08
C GLU A 248 -14.42 9.04 6.55
N GLY A 249 -15.58 8.94 5.92
CA GLY A 249 -15.71 9.14 4.48
C GLY A 249 -15.62 10.62 4.09
N ILE A 250 -15.16 10.88 2.87
CA ILE A 250 -15.12 12.23 2.31
C ILE A 250 -16.52 12.62 1.83
N LYS A 251 -17.04 13.75 2.33
CA LYS A 251 -18.30 14.34 1.85
C LYS A 251 -18.16 14.91 0.44
N LEU A 252 -19.22 14.81 -0.35
CA LEU A 252 -19.34 15.38 -1.69
C LEU A 252 -19.51 16.90 -1.65
N ARG A 253 -20.06 17.44 -0.55
CA ARG A 253 -20.37 18.86 -0.34
C ARG A 253 -21.37 19.38 -1.36
N ILE A 254 -22.42 18.60 -1.60
CA ILE A 254 -23.57 18.95 -2.44
C ILE A 254 -24.84 18.91 -1.61
N GLU A 255 -25.91 19.52 -2.12
CA GLU A 255 -27.20 19.47 -1.46
C GLU A 255 -27.71 18.03 -1.35
N SER A 256 -28.47 17.75 -0.28
CA SER A 256 -29.07 16.44 -0.04
C SER A 256 -28.10 15.25 0.13
N GLU A 257 -26.81 15.48 0.38
CA GLU A 257 -25.83 14.40 0.59
C GLU A 257 -25.99 13.61 1.91
N ASP A 258 -26.81 14.11 2.84
CA ASP A 258 -27.04 13.51 4.16
C ASP A 258 -28.37 12.72 4.26
N VAL A 259 -29.03 12.42 3.13
CA VAL A 259 -30.26 11.60 3.11
C VAL A 259 -30.01 10.12 3.44
N SER A 260 -31.06 9.42 3.87
CA SER A 260 -30.93 8.12 4.55
C SER A 260 -30.27 7.00 3.75
N ASN A 261 -30.41 6.99 2.43
CA ASN A 261 -29.82 5.99 1.55
C ASN A 261 -28.50 6.45 0.90
N VAL A 262 -27.95 7.60 1.29
CA VAL A 262 -26.61 8.04 0.90
C VAL A 262 -25.64 7.70 2.03
N ILE A 263 -24.72 6.78 1.75
CA ILE A 263 -23.77 6.25 2.71
C ILE A 263 -22.34 6.36 2.18
N SER A 264 -21.39 6.69 3.06
CA SER A 264 -19.98 6.70 2.66
C SER A 264 -19.49 5.29 2.36
N GLY A 265 -18.62 5.14 1.36
CA GLY A 265 -18.05 3.82 1.00
C GLY A 265 -17.34 3.14 2.16
N VAL A 266 -16.64 3.90 3.02
CA VAL A 266 -15.97 3.35 4.21
C VAL A 266 -16.99 2.81 5.22
N THR A 267 -18.09 3.54 5.46
CA THR A 267 -19.16 3.10 6.35
C THR A 267 -19.84 1.84 5.80
N PHE A 268 -20.21 1.85 4.51
CA PHE A 268 -20.83 0.72 3.83
C PHE A 268 -19.97 -0.55 3.91
N LEU A 269 -18.69 -0.44 3.55
CA LEU A 269 -17.75 -1.56 3.63
C LEU A 269 -17.55 -2.04 5.07
N ASN A 270 -17.48 -1.13 6.05
CA ASN A 270 -17.37 -1.50 7.45
C ASN A 270 -18.58 -2.30 7.94
N MET A 271 -19.80 -1.86 7.63
CA MET A 271 -21.04 -2.58 8.00
C MET A 271 -21.02 -4.01 7.45
N ILE A 272 -20.76 -4.17 6.15
CA ILE A 272 -20.67 -5.48 5.50
C ILE A 272 -19.58 -6.34 6.14
N ASN A 273 -18.39 -5.78 6.33
CA ASN A 273 -17.23 -6.52 6.84
C ASN A 273 -17.35 -6.86 8.33
N SER A 274 -18.16 -6.11 9.07
CA SER A 274 -18.53 -6.39 10.46
C SER A 274 -19.60 -7.49 10.57
N GLY A 275 -20.19 -7.91 9.45
CA GLY A 275 -21.21 -8.96 9.38
C GLY A 275 -22.64 -8.42 9.52
N GLU A 276 -22.84 -7.12 9.34
CA GLU A 276 -24.18 -6.54 9.31
C GLU A 276 -24.90 -6.94 8.03
N THR A 277 -26.22 -7.13 8.13
CA THR A 277 -27.06 -7.32 6.94
C THR A 277 -27.39 -5.95 6.38
N VAL A 278 -26.80 -5.61 5.23
CA VAL A 278 -27.05 -4.35 4.54
C VAL A 278 -27.94 -4.63 3.33
N HIS A 279 -29.09 -3.96 3.30
CA HIS A 279 -29.98 -3.99 2.14
C HIS A 279 -29.52 -2.93 1.15
N VAL A 280 -29.15 -3.36 -0.05
CA VAL A 280 -28.93 -2.47 -1.20
C VAL A 280 -30.19 -2.46 -2.06
N GLY A 281 -30.50 -1.33 -2.67
CA GLY A 281 -31.58 -1.24 -3.66
C GLY A 281 -31.21 -1.92 -4.99
N ASP A 282 -32.14 -1.89 -5.95
CA ASP A 282 -31.93 -2.50 -7.27
C ASP A 282 -30.88 -1.74 -8.10
N ASP A 283 -30.85 -0.41 -8.00
CA ASP A 283 -29.90 0.47 -8.70
C ASP A 283 -29.01 1.20 -7.67
N VAL A 284 -27.69 1.04 -7.79
CA VAL A 284 -26.70 1.65 -6.90
C VAL A 284 -25.73 2.52 -7.71
N VAL A 285 -25.58 3.77 -7.29
CA VAL A 285 -24.56 4.69 -7.81
C VAL A 285 -23.42 4.79 -6.81
N VAL A 286 -22.19 4.49 -7.26
CA VAL A 286 -20.97 4.64 -6.46
C VAL A 286 -20.16 5.82 -6.99
N ILE A 287 -19.81 6.76 -6.12
CA ILE A 287 -19.07 7.96 -6.52
C ILE A 287 -17.61 7.82 -6.08
N GLY A 288 -16.69 7.85 -7.05
CA GLY A 288 -15.25 7.75 -6.81
C GLY A 288 -14.54 6.76 -7.74
N GLY A 289 -13.21 6.72 -7.67
CA GLY A 289 -12.40 5.83 -8.52
C GLY A 289 -11.19 5.19 -7.82
N GLY A 290 -11.13 5.25 -6.49
CA GLY A 290 -10.11 4.53 -5.72
C GLY A 290 -10.56 3.12 -5.35
N ASP A 291 -9.68 2.37 -4.70
CA ASP A 291 -9.94 0.98 -4.30
C ASP A 291 -11.22 0.85 -3.47
N SER A 292 -11.52 1.80 -2.58
CA SER A 292 -12.76 1.79 -1.80
C SER A 292 -14.01 1.91 -2.66
N ALA A 293 -13.96 2.64 -3.78
CA ALA A 293 -15.09 2.75 -4.70
C ALA A 293 -15.29 1.46 -5.48
N ILE A 294 -14.21 0.85 -5.96
CA ILE A 294 -14.25 -0.46 -6.63
C ILE A 294 -14.77 -1.54 -5.69
N ASP A 295 -14.24 -1.62 -4.47
CA ASP A 295 -14.67 -2.59 -3.47
C ASP A 295 -16.15 -2.40 -3.09
N ALA A 296 -16.60 -1.16 -2.86
CA ALA A 296 -18.00 -0.89 -2.58
C ALA A 296 -18.91 -1.29 -3.75
N ALA A 297 -18.51 -1.00 -4.98
CA ALA A 297 -19.25 -1.35 -6.18
C ALA A 297 -19.37 -2.86 -6.37
N ARG A 298 -18.27 -3.60 -6.24
CA ARG A 298 -18.24 -5.07 -6.34
C ARG A 298 -19.06 -5.73 -5.24
N VAL A 299 -18.98 -5.22 -4.01
CA VAL A 299 -19.83 -5.69 -2.90
C VAL A 299 -21.31 -5.45 -3.21
N ALA A 300 -21.70 -4.23 -3.61
CA ALA A 300 -23.09 -3.93 -3.97
C ALA A 300 -23.61 -4.82 -5.11
N ARG A 301 -22.77 -5.05 -6.14
CA ARG A 301 -23.09 -5.94 -7.27
C ARG A 301 -23.37 -7.36 -6.81
N ARG A 302 -22.54 -7.90 -5.92
CA ARG A 302 -22.70 -9.26 -5.36
C ARG A 302 -23.88 -9.40 -4.40
N LEU A 303 -24.39 -8.29 -3.86
CA LEU A 303 -25.65 -8.24 -3.12
C LEU A 303 -26.88 -8.17 -4.04
N GLY A 304 -26.71 -8.13 -5.36
CA GLY A 304 -27.78 -8.22 -6.35
C GLY A 304 -28.09 -6.92 -7.09
N ALA A 305 -27.43 -5.81 -6.74
CA ALA A 305 -27.68 -4.52 -7.38
C ALA A 305 -27.12 -4.45 -8.81
N LYS A 306 -27.73 -3.60 -9.63
CA LYS A 306 -27.12 -3.00 -10.81
C LYS A 306 -26.30 -1.80 -10.36
N VAL A 307 -25.02 -1.76 -10.75
CA VAL A 307 -24.08 -0.77 -10.20
C VAL A 307 -23.47 0.08 -11.29
N THR A 308 -23.49 1.40 -11.08
CA THR A 308 -22.77 2.38 -11.90
C THR A 308 -21.78 3.16 -11.04
N ILE A 309 -20.51 3.18 -11.44
CA ILE A 309 -19.48 4.01 -10.85
C ILE A 309 -19.41 5.34 -11.61
N LEU A 310 -19.48 6.46 -10.89
CA LEU A 310 -19.23 7.79 -11.43
C LEU A 310 -17.82 8.24 -11.04
N TYR A 311 -16.97 8.44 -12.05
CA TYR A 311 -15.60 8.93 -11.85
C TYR A 311 -15.34 10.22 -12.61
N ARG A 312 -14.89 11.24 -11.88
CA ARG A 312 -14.68 12.60 -12.40
C ARG A 312 -13.48 12.78 -13.35
N ARG A 313 -12.73 11.71 -13.65
CA ARG A 313 -11.51 11.75 -14.48
C ARG A 313 -11.50 10.58 -15.46
N THR A 314 -10.46 10.52 -16.29
CA THR A 314 -10.26 9.44 -17.26
C THR A 314 -9.86 8.12 -16.60
N ARG A 315 -9.99 7.01 -17.33
CA ARG A 315 -9.51 5.68 -16.88
C ARG A 315 -8.03 5.71 -16.46
N THR A 316 -7.18 6.37 -17.25
CA THR A 316 -5.73 6.46 -17.00
C THR A 316 -5.39 7.13 -15.68
N GLU A 317 -6.26 8.01 -15.19
CA GLU A 317 -6.08 8.73 -13.94
C GLU A 317 -6.78 8.05 -12.76
N MET A 318 -7.40 6.88 -12.97
CA MET A 318 -8.11 6.16 -11.92
C MET A 318 -7.10 5.58 -10.92
N PRO A 319 -7.19 5.92 -9.62
CA PRO A 319 -6.17 5.52 -8.65
C PRO A 319 -6.31 4.06 -8.17
N ALA A 320 -7.43 3.40 -8.45
CA ALA A 320 -7.61 1.99 -8.09
C ALA A 320 -6.62 1.09 -8.85
N ILE A 321 -6.31 -0.06 -8.26
CA ILE A 321 -5.45 -1.08 -8.89
C ILE A 321 -6.07 -1.54 -10.22
N GLU A 322 -5.29 -1.54 -11.31
CA GLU A 322 -5.79 -1.84 -12.66
C GLU A 322 -6.54 -3.18 -12.73
N GLN A 323 -5.99 -4.23 -12.11
CA GLN A 323 -6.64 -5.54 -12.06
C GLN A 323 -8.01 -5.48 -11.37
N GLU A 324 -8.19 -4.64 -10.34
CA GLU A 324 -9.48 -4.49 -9.66
C GLU A 324 -10.50 -3.76 -10.54
N ILE A 325 -10.05 -2.81 -11.36
CA ILE A 325 -10.89 -2.15 -12.35
C ILE A 325 -11.34 -3.15 -13.42
N GLU A 326 -10.43 -3.98 -13.93
CA GLU A 326 -10.74 -5.02 -14.91
C GLU A 326 -11.72 -6.07 -14.35
N GLU A 327 -11.51 -6.51 -13.11
CA GLU A 327 -12.42 -7.44 -12.44
C GLU A 327 -13.80 -6.83 -12.17
N ALA A 328 -13.88 -5.54 -11.84
CA ALA A 328 -15.16 -4.84 -11.68
C ALA A 328 -15.95 -4.80 -13.01
N LEU A 329 -15.29 -4.49 -14.11
CA LEU A 329 -15.89 -4.51 -15.45
C LEU A 329 -16.34 -5.92 -15.85
N ALA A 330 -15.58 -6.95 -15.49
CA ALA A 330 -15.94 -8.34 -15.70
C ALA A 330 -17.15 -8.81 -14.87
N GLU A 331 -17.50 -8.09 -13.79
CA GLU A 331 -18.71 -8.31 -12.97
C GLU A 331 -19.93 -7.48 -13.46
N ASP A 332 -19.86 -6.93 -14.68
CA ASP A 332 -20.87 -6.07 -15.31
C ASP A 332 -21.14 -4.76 -14.54
N ILE A 333 -20.11 -4.21 -13.89
CA ILE A 333 -20.20 -2.89 -13.26
C ILE A 333 -19.92 -1.83 -14.31
N ASP A 334 -20.87 -0.92 -14.52
CA ASP A 334 -20.70 0.18 -15.46
C ASP A 334 -19.84 1.28 -14.84
N ILE A 335 -18.87 1.82 -15.60
CA ILE A 335 -18.01 2.91 -15.14
C ILE A 335 -18.15 4.09 -16.09
N GLN A 336 -18.75 5.16 -15.58
CA GLN A 336 -18.90 6.41 -16.29
C GLN A 336 -17.78 7.38 -15.93
N TYR A 337 -16.86 7.57 -16.87
CA TYR A 337 -15.74 8.51 -16.76
C TYR A 337 -16.16 9.95 -17.07
N LEU A 338 -15.37 10.91 -16.60
CA LEU A 338 -15.61 12.35 -16.79
C LEU A 338 -17.00 12.79 -16.29
N ILE A 339 -17.47 12.18 -15.20
CA ILE A 339 -18.75 12.55 -14.57
C ILE A 339 -18.50 13.02 -13.15
N THR A 340 -19.00 14.22 -12.81
CA THR A 340 -19.03 14.73 -11.44
C THR A 340 -20.47 14.95 -10.98
N PRO A 341 -20.86 14.43 -9.80
CA PRO A 341 -22.15 14.74 -9.22
C PRO A 341 -22.20 16.22 -8.81
N ILE A 342 -23.36 16.85 -8.99
CA ILE A 342 -23.60 18.26 -8.63
C ILE A 342 -24.79 18.44 -7.68
N ASP A 343 -25.76 17.52 -7.72
CA ASP A 343 -26.93 17.54 -6.84
C ASP A 343 -27.52 16.12 -6.68
N ILE A 344 -28.28 15.91 -5.59
CA ILE A 344 -28.99 14.66 -5.32
C ILE A 344 -30.49 14.99 -5.20
N ARG A 345 -31.28 14.45 -6.12
CA ARG A 345 -32.75 14.60 -6.08
C ARG A 345 -33.33 13.64 -5.08
N THR A 346 -34.25 14.14 -4.26
CA THR A 346 -34.82 13.38 -3.15
C THR A 346 -36.33 13.30 -3.24
N GLU A 347 -36.88 12.16 -2.84
CA GLU A 347 -38.31 11.93 -2.61
C GLU A 347 -38.46 11.18 -1.28
N ASP A 348 -39.41 11.61 -0.43
CA ASP A 348 -39.68 11.02 0.89
C ASP A 348 -38.41 10.81 1.77
N GLY A 349 -37.45 11.73 1.66
CA GLY A 349 -36.20 11.70 2.43
C GLY A 349 -35.14 10.72 1.91
N ASN A 350 -35.33 10.13 0.73
CA ASN A 350 -34.34 9.26 0.07
C ASN A 350 -33.87 9.85 -1.26
N ALA A 351 -32.62 9.63 -1.60
CA ALA A 351 -32.07 9.88 -2.93
C ALA A 351 -32.76 8.97 -3.97
N VAL A 352 -33.30 9.57 -5.02
CA VAL A 352 -33.93 8.87 -6.15
C VAL A 352 -33.18 9.09 -7.47
N ALA A 353 -32.34 10.13 -7.55
CA ALA A 353 -31.46 10.37 -8.69
C ALA A 353 -30.25 11.23 -8.28
N VAL A 354 -29.16 11.10 -9.02
CA VAL A 354 -27.98 11.97 -8.90
C VAL A 354 -27.87 12.80 -10.17
N GLU A 355 -27.94 14.12 -10.03
CA GLU A 355 -27.69 15.04 -11.13
C GLU A 355 -26.19 15.24 -11.30
N CYS A 356 -25.72 15.12 -12.53
CA CYS A 356 -24.30 15.10 -12.83
C CYS A 356 -23.95 16.04 -13.98
N LEU A 357 -22.75 16.60 -13.91
CA LEU A 357 -22.11 17.31 -15.01
C LEU A 357 -21.14 16.35 -15.72
N ARG A 358 -21.23 16.28 -17.05
CA ARG A 358 -20.22 15.63 -17.89
C ARG A 358 -19.10 16.62 -18.21
N MET A 359 -17.88 16.22 -17.89
CA MET A 359 -16.67 17.00 -18.14
C MET A 359 -16.15 16.71 -19.55
N GLU A 360 -15.57 17.72 -20.20
CA GLU A 360 -14.91 17.60 -21.51
C GLU A 360 -13.40 17.39 -21.38
#